data_AF-A0A6S7IVW7-F1
#
_entry.id   AF-A0A6S7IVW7-F1
#
_cell.length_a   1.000
_cell.length_b   1.000
_cell.length_c   1.000
_cell.angle_alpha   90.00
_cell.angle_beta   90.00
_cell.angle_gamma   90.00
#
_symmetry.space_group_name_H-M   'P 1'
#
loop_
_entity.id
_entity.type
_entity.pdbx_description
1 polymer ?
#
loop_
_entity_poly.entity_id
_entity_poly.type
_entity_poly.pdbx_seq_one_letter_code
_entity_poly.pdbx_strand_id
1 'polypeptide(L)'
;MKILTIANFFVLFFSVEANSEPWRNVGDCGKELTCNPACQLRCLEIHNYYRSLHNSPPLFCDPTLAKSAQKWVDQQARDGNMHHSEWTDKFTESISWRGEGWLGMNQTESAIAGAVRGWYSEIKNHYNYVTGTGNGVVGHFQAVVWSSTTKLGCGINIQSGDGTYVTAHSSPASHANVDRDKLAPLNVKPRKAPEKLSVDWNGQENFSLS
;
A
#
# COMPACT_ATOMS: atom_id res chain seq x y z
N MET A 1 -42.10 23.27 -33.91
CA MET A 1 -42.15 23.18 -32.44
C MET A 1 -41.01 22.26 -32.01
N LYS A 2 -40.14 22.72 -31.11
CA LYS A 2 -38.74 22.28 -30.94
C LYS A 2 -38.62 20.82 -30.49
N ILE A 3 -37.75 20.09 -31.19
CA ILE A 3 -37.13 18.83 -30.80
C ILE A 3 -36.16 19.17 -29.66
N LEU A 4 -36.30 18.54 -28.48
CA LEU A 4 -35.27 18.57 -27.43
C LEU A 4 -34.64 17.17 -27.33
N THR A 5 -33.41 17.08 -27.80
CA THR A 5 -32.54 15.92 -27.72
C THR A 5 -32.11 15.71 -26.28
N ILE A 6 -32.26 14.49 -25.75
CA ILE A 6 -31.74 14.08 -24.45
C ILE A 6 -30.22 13.93 -24.62
N ALA A 7 -29.46 14.90 -24.11
CA ALA A 7 -27.99 14.83 -24.10
C ALA A 7 -27.52 14.11 -22.83
N ASN A 8 -26.75 13.04 -23.04
CA ASN A 8 -25.91 12.33 -22.09
C ASN A 8 -25.29 13.26 -21.04
N PHE A 9 -25.66 13.09 -19.77
CA PHE A 9 -25.05 13.79 -18.65
C PHE A 9 -24.76 12.82 -17.51
N PHE A 10 -24.00 11.75 -17.75
CA PHE A 10 -23.67 10.81 -16.67
C PHE A 10 -22.32 10.10 -16.81
N VAL A 11 -21.27 10.75 -17.33
CA VAL A 11 -19.91 10.19 -17.22
C VAL A 11 -18.83 11.28 -17.18
N LEU A 12 -18.80 12.18 -16.19
CA LEU A 12 -17.63 13.08 -16.06
C LEU A 12 -17.21 13.48 -14.63
N PHE A 13 -17.94 13.16 -13.56
CA PHE A 13 -17.57 13.65 -12.23
C PHE A 13 -16.61 12.76 -11.42
N PHE A 14 -16.42 11.47 -11.76
CA PHE A 14 -15.52 10.59 -11.00
C PHE A 14 -14.04 10.64 -11.42
N SER A 15 -13.71 11.29 -12.54
CA SER A 15 -12.34 11.22 -13.10
C SER A 15 -11.45 12.43 -12.77
N VAL A 16 -11.99 13.52 -12.22
CA VAL A 16 -11.22 14.75 -11.95
C VAL A 16 -10.51 14.72 -10.59
N GLU A 17 -11.11 14.12 -9.55
CA GLU A 17 -10.53 14.07 -8.19
C GLU A 17 -9.37 13.07 -8.07
N ALA A 18 -9.36 12.00 -8.88
CA ALA A 18 -8.27 11.04 -8.87
C ALA A 18 -6.94 11.64 -9.38
N ASN A 19 -6.96 12.79 -10.08
CA ASN A 19 -5.75 13.45 -10.59
C ASN A 19 -5.30 14.65 -9.74
N SER A 20 -6.01 15.00 -8.65
CA SER A 20 -5.66 16.13 -7.77
C SER A 20 -4.81 15.77 -6.56
N GLU A 21 -4.60 14.48 -6.29
CA GLU A 21 -3.85 14.01 -5.13
C GLU A 21 -2.33 14.16 -5.33
N PRO A 22 -1.63 15.02 -4.55
CA PRO A 22 -0.22 15.35 -4.81
C PRO A 22 0.72 14.14 -4.77
N TRP A 23 0.41 13.13 -3.96
CA TRP A 23 1.21 11.91 -3.81
C TRP A 23 1.21 11.00 -5.04
N ARG A 24 0.26 11.18 -5.97
CA ARG A 24 0.22 10.43 -7.24
C ARG A 24 1.29 10.90 -8.23
N ASN A 25 1.82 12.10 -8.06
CA ASN A 25 2.97 12.55 -8.84
C ASN A 25 4.26 11.99 -8.24
N VAL A 26 4.74 10.89 -8.82
CA VAL A 26 5.98 10.22 -8.37
C VAL A 26 7.25 10.82 -8.96
N GLY A 27 7.16 11.74 -9.93
CA GLY A 27 8.31 12.34 -10.61
C GLY A 27 9.31 11.28 -11.13
N ASP A 28 10.59 11.46 -10.80
CA ASP A 28 11.67 10.53 -11.13
C ASP A 28 11.83 9.37 -10.14
N CYS A 29 10.92 9.19 -9.18
CA CYS A 29 10.99 8.08 -8.24
C CYS A 29 10.87 6.74 -8.98
N GLY A 30 11.85 5.86 -8.80
CA GLY A 30 11.92 4.60 -9.53
C GLY A 30 12.50 4.71 -10.95
N LYS A 31 12.91 5.89 -11.42
CA LYS A 31 13.59 6.02 -12.71
C LYS A 31 14.80 5.09 -12.77
N GLU A 32 14.92 4.36 -13.87
CA GLU A 32 15.97 3.36 -14.14
C GLU A 32 15.96 2.12 -13.22
N LEU A 33 14.94 1.96 -12.36
CA LEU A 33 14.76 0.75 -11.55
C LEU A 33 13.80 -0.24 -12.22
N THR A 34 13.90 -1.52 -11.88
CA THR A 34 12.90 -2.54 -12.26
C THR A 34 11.51 -2.14 -11.77
N CYS A 35 11.39 -1.72 -10.50
CA CYS A 35 10.20 -1.01 -10.03
C CYS A 35 10.25 0.46 -10.49
N ASN A 36 9.92 0.67 -11.76
CA ASN A 36 9.87 1.96 -12.44
C ASN A 36 8.82 2.93 -11.84
N PRO A 37 8.68 4.18 -12.33
CA PRO A 37 7.70 5.13 -11.79
C PRO A 37 6.25 4.61 -11.74
N ALA A 38 5.81 3.84 -12.74
CA ALA A 38 4.48 3.23 -12.72
C ALA A 38 4.33 2.17 -11.62
N CYS A 39 5.38 1.36 -11.39
CA CYS A 39 5.44 0.41 -10.27
C CYS A 39 5.42 1.13 -8.91
N GLN A 40 6.17 2.24 -8.75
CA GLN A 40 6.15 3.04 -7.52
C GLN A 40 4.77 3.63 -7.25
N LEU A 41 4.14 4.22 -8.27
CA LEU A 41 2.78 4.74 -8.18
C LEU A 41 1.81 3.65 -7.78
N ARG A 42 1.89 2.46 -8.38
CA ARG A 42 1.05 1.32 -8.02
C ARG A 42 1.22 0.92 -6.55
N CYS A 43 2.45 0.94 -6.06
CA CYS A 43 2.74 0.67 -4.65
C CYS A 43 2.05 1.71 -3.75
N LEU A 44 2.17 2.99 -4.06
CA LEU A 44 1.53 4.09 -3.33
C LEU A 44 0.02 4.03 -3.34
N GLU A 45 -0.60 3.76 -4.50
CA GLU A 45 -2.06 3.68 -4.62
C GLU A 45 -2.68 2.69 -3.62
N ILE A 46 -2.07 1.52 -3.49
CA ILE A 46 -2.60 0.45 -2.66
C ILE A 46 -2.31 0.71 -1.17
N HIS A 47 -1.12 1.21 -0.85
CA HIS A 47 -0.81 1.66 0.51
C HIS A 47 -1.76 2.79 0.93
N ASN A 48 -1.93 3.82 0.10
CA ASN A 48 -2.74 4.99 0.42
C ASN A 48 -4.24 4.66 0.46
N TYR A 49 -4.71 3.70 -0.34
CA TYR A 49 -6.03 3.12 -0.17
C TYR A 49 -6.20 2.50 1.22
N TYR A 50 -5.29 1.64 1.67
CA TYR A 50 -5.40 1.05 3.01
C TYR A 50 -5.24 2.07 4.13
N ARG A 51 -4.36 3.05 3.98
CA ARG A 51 -4.16 4.12 4.96
C ARG A 51 -5.39 5.00 5.11
N SER A 52 -6.13 5.25 4.03
CA SER A 52 -7.37 6.02 4.07
C SER A 52 -8.45 5.32 4.92
N LEU A 53 -8.48 3.98 4.89
CA LEU A 53 -9.37 3.18 5.76
C LEU A 53 -9.03 3.30 7.25
N HIS A 54 -7.84 3.78 7.59
CA HIS A 54 -7.34 3.91 8.96
C HIS A 54 -7.11 5.37 9.39
N ASN A 55 -7.61 6.37 8.63
CA ASN A 55 -7.33 7.79 8.92
C ASN A 55 -5.83 8.09 9.07
N SER A 56 -5.00 7.41 8.28
CA SER A 56 -3.56 7.63 8.19
C SER A 56 -3.28 8.50 6.96
N PRO A 57 -2.46 9.57 7.07
CA PRO A 57 -2.13 10.45 5.95
C PRO A 57 -1.49 9.69 4.78
N PRO A 58 -1.63 10.12 3.52
CA PRO A 58 -1.01 9.44 2.39
C PRO A 58 0.52 9.48 2.47
N LEU A 59 1.16 8.42 1.99
CA LEU A 59 2.60 8.34 1.75
C LEU A 59 2.96 9.01 0.43
N PHE A 60 4.18 9.49 0.33
CA PHE A 60 4.79 10.03 -0.88
C PHE A 60 5.98 9.16 -1.30
N CYS A 61 6.25 9.09 -2.61
CA CYS A 61 7.43 8.38 -3.09
C CYS A 61 8.72 9.05 -2.59
N ASP A 62 9.69 8.24 -2.19
CA ASP A 62 11.05 8.68 -1.90
C ASP A 62 12.03 7.92 -2.80
N PRO A 63 12.75 8.61 -3.71
CA PRO A 63 13.68 7.96 -4.63
C PRO A 63 14.84 7.21 -3.94
N THR A 64 15.24 7.63 -2.73
CA THR A 64 16.30 6.96 -1.97
C THR A 64 15.79 5.63 -1.41
N LEU A 65 14.57 5.62 -0.86
CA LEU A 65 13.92 4.38 -0.41
C LEU A 65 13.64 3.44 -1.58
N ALA A 66 13.23 3.95 -2.74
CA ALA A 66 12.99 3.13 -3.93
C ALA A 66 14.27 2.43 -4.39
N LYS A 67 15.40 3.14 -4.43
CA LYS A 67 16.72 2.56 -4.74
C LYS A 67 17.15 1.53 -3.70
N SER A 68 16.92 1.82 -2.42
CA SER A 68 17.21 0.90 -1.30
C SER A 68 16.41 -0.41 -1.42
N ALA A 69 15.10 -0.30 -1.61
CA ALA A 69 14.20 -1.45 -1.74
C ALA A 69 14.50 -2.27 -3.00
N GLN A 70 14.80 -1.61 -4.13
CA GLN A 70 15.19 -2.31 -5.36
C GLN A 70 16.52 -3.06 -5.19
N LYS A 71 17.53 -2.42 -4.60
CA LYS A 71 18.81 -3.09 -4.31
C LYS A 71 18.61 -4.32 -3.44
N TRP A 72 17.74 -4.24 -2.44
CA TRP A 72 17.49 -5.35 -1.53
C TRP A 72 16.76 -6.51 -2.21
N VAL A 73 15.71 -6.23 -2.97
CA VAL A 73 14.95 -7.27 -3.67
C VAL A 73 15.81 -7.99 -4.74
N ASP A 74 16.75 -7.27 -5.37
CA ASP A 74 17.71 -7.87 -6.31
C ASP A 74 18.76 -8.74 -5.61
N GLN A 75 19.06 -8.49 -4.33
CA GLN A 75 19.88 -9.39 -3.52
C GLN A 75 19.09 -10.66 -3.16
N GLN A 76 17.86 -10.52 -2.66
CA GLN A 76 16.99 -11.65 -2.30
C GLN A 76 16.78 -12.60 -3.49
N ALA A 77 16.53 -12.05 -4.68
CA ALA A 77 16.33 -12.82 -5.91
C ALA A 77 17.61 -13.53 -6.37
N ARG A 78 18.79 -12.89 -6.23
CA ARG A 78 20.08 -13.54 -6.54
C ARG A 78 20.39 -14.69 -5.59
N ASP A 79 20.01 -14.55 -4.32
CA ASP A 79 20.23 -15.58 -3.30
C ASP A 79 19.16 -16.69 -3.35
N GLY A 80 18.07 -16.50 -4.10
CA GLY A 80 16.93 -17.41 -4.14
C GLY A 80 16.20 -17.52 -2.79
N ASN A 81 16.30 -16.49 -1.92
CA ASN A 81 15.75 -16.55 -0.57
C ASN A 81 15.23 -15.19 -0.07
N MET A 82 13.97 -15.16 0.39
CA MET A 82 13.35 -13.97 0.98
C MET A 82 13.73 -13.84 2.45
N HIS A 83 14.49 -12.79 2.77
CA HIS A 83 14.89 -12.48 4.15
C HIS A 83 14.98 -10.97 4.37
N HIS A 84 14.90 -10.54 5.63
CA HIS A 84 15.01 -9.14 5.98
C HIS A 84 16.45 -8.61 5.82
N SER A 85 16.57 -7.33 5.47
CA SER A 85 17.86 -6.62 5.50
C SER A 85 18.38 -6.45 6.93
N GLU A 86 19.64 -6.03 7.05
CA GLU A 86 20.20 -5.66 8.35
C GLU A 86 19.35 -4.58 9.02
N TRP A 87 19.13 -4.74 10.32
CA TRP A 87 18.30 -3.82 11.08
C TRP A 87 18.83 -2.38 11.02
N THR A 88 17.93 -1.43 10.86
CA THR A 88 18.23 0.01 10.86
C THR A 88 17.06 0.82 11.40
N ASP A 89 17.35 2.02 11.91
CA ASP A 89 16.36 3.03 12.32
C ASP A 89 15.86 3.93 11.18
N LYS A 90 16.48 3.83 10.00
CA LYS A 90 16.23 4.72 8.86
C LYS A 90 14.92 4.43 8.13
N PHE A 91 14.51 3.16 8.10
CA PHE A 91 13.30 2.72 7.45
C PHE A 91 12.71 1.50 8.16
N THR A 92 11.44 1.26 7.90
CA THR A 92 10.80 -0.03 8.12
C THR A 92 10.72 -0.78 6.80
N GLU A 93 10.93 -2.10 6.86
CA GLU A 93 10.91 -2.99 5.72
C GLU A 93 9.70 -3.92 5.74
N SER A 94 9.06 -4.08 4.59
CA SER A 94 8.11 -5.17 4.33
C SER A 94 8.58 -5.98 3.13
N ILE A 95 8.58 -7.31 3.26
CA ILE A 95 9.06 -8.22 2.22
C ILE A 95 7.99 -9.26 1.86
N SER A 96 7.98 -9.70 0.61
CA SER A 96 7.07 -10.73 0.12
C SER A 96 7.74 -11.56 -0.97
N TRP A 97 7.43 -12.85 -0.99
CA TRP A 97 7.77 -13.77 -2.07
C TRP A 97 6.55 -14.63 -2.42
N ARG A 98 6.37 -14.90 -3.72
CA ARG A 98 5.37 -15.83 -4.25
C ARG A 98 5.94 -16.59 -5.43
N GLY A 99 5.85 -17.93 -5.40
CA GLY A 99 6.38 -18.79 -6.46
C GLY A 99 5.69 -18.61 -7.83
N GLU A 100 6.36 -19.07 -8.89
CA GLU A 100 6.00 -18.88 -10.32
C GLU A 100 4.59 -19.40 -10.73
N GLY A 101 3.93 -20.23 -9.93
CA GLY A 101 2.57 -20.73 -10.21
C GLY A 101 1.42 -19.84 -9.73
N TRP A 102 1.70 -18.74 -9.02
CA TRP A 102 0.66 -17.86 -8.51
C TRP A 102 0.17 -16.88 -9.58
N LEU A 103 -1.14 -16.86 -9.82
CA LEU A 103 -1.77 -16.03 -10.85
C LEU A 103 -1.38 -14.55 -10.71
N GLY A 104 -0.84 -13.98 -11.78
CA GLY A 104 -0.45 -12.57 -11.87
C GLY A 104 0.88 -12.21 -11.22
N MET A 105 1.62 -13.16 -10.61
CA MET A 105 2.92 -12.83 -10.01
C MET A 105 4.01 -12.55 -11.04
N ASN A 106 3.88 -13.07 -12.26
CA ASN A 106 4.76 -12.73 -13.38
C ASN A 106 4.52 -11.32 -13.99
N GLN A 107 3.63 -10.51 -13.38
CA GLN A 107 3.33 -9.15 -13.82
C GLN A 107 3.50 -8.17 -12.66
N THR A 108 4.27 -7.11 -12.88
CA THR A 108 4.59 -6.10 -11.85
C THR A 108 3.35 -5.54 -11.16
N GLU A 109 2.31 -5.16 -11.93
CA GLU A 109 1.11 -4.55 -11.36
C GLU A 109 0.40 -5.48 -10.35
N SER A 110 0.24 -6.74 -10.73
CA SER A 110 -0.44 -7.76 -9.91
C SER A 110 0.43 -8.23 -8.75
N ALA A 111 1.74 -8.36 -8.94
CA ALA A 111 2.70 -8.73 -7.90
C ALA A 111 2.77 -7.68 -6.78
N ILE A 112 2.91 -6.39 -7.14
CA ILE A 112 2.87 -5.29 -6.16
C ILE A 112 1.55 -5.30 -5.40
N ALA A 113 0.42 -5.46 -6.11
CA ALA A 113 -0.87 -5.53 -5.45
C ALA A 113 -1.01 -6.73 -4.52
N GLY A 114 -0.53 -7.90 -4.92
CA GLY A 114 -0.53 -9.11 -4.10
C GLY A 114 0.30 -8.93 -2.83
N ALA A 115 1.50 -8.35 -2.93
CA ALA A 115 2.38 -8.10 -1.79
C ALA A 115 1.73 -7.18 -0.76
N VAL A 116 1.26 -5.99 -1.17
CA VAL A 116 0.67 -5.00 -0.24
C VAL A 116 -0.63 -5.53 0.39
N ARG A 117 -1.47 -6.24 -0.38
CA ARG A 117 -2.66 -6.91 0.17
C ARG A 117 -2.29 -8.00 1.17
N GLY A 118 -1.21 -8.75 0.91
CA GLY A 118 -0.67 -9.76 1.80
C GLY A 118 -0.23 -9.16 3.14
N TRP A 119 0.58 -8.11 3.08
CA TRP A 119 1.01 -7.33 4.25
C TRP A 119 -0.17 -6.77 5.05
N TYR A 120 -1.13 -6.11 4.38
CA TYR A 120 -2.31 -5.58 5.05
C TYR A 120 -3.19 -6.68 5.68
N SER A 121 -3.26 -7.86 5.05
CA SER A 121 -4.10 -8.98 5.52
C SER A 121 -3.66 -9.54 6.88
N GLU A 122 -2.46 -9.22 7.36
CA GLU A 122 -2.02 -9.58 8.71
C GLU A 122 -2.92 -9.01 9.82
N ILE A 123 -3.71 -7.97 9.55
CA ILE A 123 -4.78 -7.51 10.44
C ILE A 123 -5.72 -8.64 10.89
N LYS A 124 -5.89 -9.67 10.05
CA LYS A 124 -6.73 -10.86 10.33
C LYS A 124 -6.14 -11.75 11.42
N ASN A 125 -4.88 -11.56 11.80
CA ASN A 125 -4.24 -12.25 12.93
C ASN A 125 -4.67 -11.66 14.27
N HIS A 126 -5.96 -11.33 14.40
CA HIS A 126 -6.59 -10.77 15.60
C HIS A 126 -5.86 -9.54 16.16
N TYR A 127 -5.52 -8.58 15.30
CA TYR A 127 -4.85 -7.35 15.73
C TYR A 127 -5.69 -6.59 16.76
N ASN A 128 -5.07 -6.30 17.91
CA ASN A 128 -5.65 -5.56 19.02
C ASN A 128 -5.11 -4.13 19.02
N TYR A 129 -5.98 -3.17 18.72
CA TYR A 129 -5.66 -1.74 18.65
C TYR A 129 -5.27 -1.11 19.99
N VAL A 130 -5.63 -1.74 21.12
CA VAL A 130 -5.28 -1.26 22.47
C VAL A 130 -3.85 -1.65 22.83
N THR A 131 -3.45 -2.88 22.51
CA THR A 131 -2.12 -3.40 22.88
C THR A 131 -1.10 -3.27 21.75
N GLY A 132 -1.54 -3.04 20.52
CA GLY A 132 -0.68 -3.02 19.35
C GLY A 132 -0.19 -4.40 18.90
N THR A 133 -0.75 -5.49 19.45
CA THR A 133 -0.30 -6.87 19.23
C THR A 133 -1.38 -7.70 18.50
N GLY A 134 -1.04 -8.92 18.09
CA GLY A 134 -1.99 -9.90 17.54
C GLY A 134 -1.59 -11.33 17.90
N ASN A 135 -2.37 -12.30 17.45
CA ASN A 135 -2.11 -13.73 17.69
C ASN A 135 -1.10 -14.33 16.69
N GLY A 136 -0.47 -13.50 15.87
CA GLY A 136 0.49 -13.89 14.85
C GLY A 136 1.29 -12.69 14.36
N VAL A 137 1.90 -12.82 13.18
CA VAL A 137 2.67 -11.73 12.57
C VAL A 137 1.72 -10.59 12.18
N VAL A 138 2.02 -9.38 12.64
CA VAL A 138 1.25 -8.16 12.34
C VAL A 138 2.12 -6.97 11.91
N GLY A 139 3.44 -7.18 11.82
CA GLY A 139 4.41 -6.13 11.59
C GLY A 139 4.25 -5.45 10.22
N HIS A 140 3.95 -6.21 9.17
CA HIS A 140 3.74 -5.62 7.85
C HIS A 140 2.44 -4.83 7.79
N PHE A 141 1.37 -5.34 8.42
CA PHE A 141 0.13 -4.57 8.54
C PHE A 141 0.39 -3.22 9.24
N GLN A 142 1.10 -3.25 10.38
CA GLN A 142 1.47 -2.03 11.10
C GLN A 142 2.26 -1.07 10.21
N ALA A 143 3.26 -1.55 9.48
CA ALA A 143 4.07 -0.74 8.56
C ALA A 143 3.22 -0.05 7.48
N VAL A 144 2.26 -0.77 6.89
CA VAL A 144 1.37 -0.22 5.85
C VAL A 144 0.55 0.96 6.38
N VAL A 145 -0.05 0.84 7.57
CA VAL A 145 -1.00 1.83 8.09
C VAL A 145 -0.43 2.81 9.10
N TRP A 146 0.87 2.76 9.41
CA TRP A 146 1.51 3.60 10.43
C TRP A 146 1.37 5.10 10.14
N SER A 147 0.63 5.82 10.97
CA SER A 147 0.23 7.20 10.67
C SER A 147 1.40 8.19 10.58
N SER A 148 2.46 8.00 11.36
CA SER A 148 3.64 8.88 11.36
C SER A 148 4.60 8.64 10.18
N THR A 149 4.46 7.52 9.47
CA THR A 149 5.25 7.24 8.26
C THR A 149 4.74 8.13 7.13
N THR A 150 5.65 8.75 6.37
CA THR A 150 5.29 9.73 5.31
C THR A 150 5.88 9.41 3.94
N LYS A 151 6.91 8.55 3.89
CA LYS A 151 7.67 8.21 2.69
C LYS A 151 7.66 6.71 2.42
N LEU A 152 7.67 6.35 1.14
CA LEU A 152 7.68 4.97 0.66
C LEU A 152 8.57 4.83 -0.57
N GLY A 153 9.26 3.70 -0.69
CA GLY A 153 9.83 3.24 -1.94
C GLY A 153 9.75 1.72 -2.05
N CYS A 154 9.49 1.20 -3.25
CA CYS A 154 9.28 -0.22 -3.48
C CYS A 154 10.29 -0.78 -4.48
N GLY A 155 10.57 -2.07 -4.37
CA GLY A 155 11.40 -2.85 -5.29
C GLY A 155 10.66 -4.11 -5.70
N ILE A 156 10.87 -4.55 -6.95
CA ILE A 156 10.38 -5.83 -7.45
C ILE A 156 11.46 -6.58 -8.23
N ASN A 157 11.46 -7.90 -8.11
CA ASN A 157 12.24 -8.78 -8.97
C ASN A 157 11.44 -10.05 -9.30
N ILE A 158 11.30 -10.38 -10.58
CA ILE A 158 10.54 -11.53 -11.09
C ILE A 158 11.56 -12.52 -11.66
N GLN A 159 11.72 -13.66 -11.00
CA GLN A 159 12.63 -14.73 -11.38
C GLN A 159 11.85 -15.90 -11.98
N SER A 160 12.06 -16.16 -13.28
CA SER A 160 11.50 -17.36 -13.91
C SER A 160 12.15 -18.62 -13.34
N GLY A 161 11.37 -19.68 -13.16
CA GLY A 161 11.76 -20.92 -12.47
C GLY A 161 11.68 -20.86 -10.95
N ASP A 162 11.43 -19.69 -10.36
CA ASP A 162 11.42 -19.49 -8.90
C ASP A 162 10.13 -18.77 -8.47
N GLY A 163 10.10 -17.45 -8.60
CA GLY A 163 9.04 -16.64 -8.04
C GLY A 163 9.29 -15.15 -8.15
N THR A 164 8.43 -14.39 -7.49
CA THR A 164 8.45 -12.93 -7.49
C THR A 164 8.69 -12.41 -6.10
N TYR A 165 9.72 -11.58 -5.97
CA TYR A 165 10.13 -10.89 -4.76
C TYR A 165 9.62 -9.45 -4.81
N VAL A 166 9.09 -8.96 -3.70
CA VAL A 166 8.68 -7.56 -3.53
C VAL A 166 9.19 -7.08 -2.17
N THR A 167 9.84 -5.92 -2.17
CA THR A 167 10.28 -5.23 -0.94
C THR A 167 9.72 -3.82 -0.93
N ALA A 168 9.28 -3.33 0.23
CA ALA A 168 8.96 -1.93 0.45
C ALA A 168 9.75 -1.40 1.64
N HIS A 169 10.36 -0.22 1.48
CA HIS A 169 11.00 0.54 2.54
C HIS A 169 10.20 1.82 2.80
N SER A 170 9.90 2.11 4.06
CA SER A 170 9.11 3.29 4.45
C SER A 170 9.76 4.08 5.58
N SER A 171 9.63 5.40 5.55
CA SER A 171 10.26 6.29 6.53
C SER A 171 9.35 7.48 6.92
N PRO A 172 9.44 8.06 8.14
CA PRO A 172 10.17 7.57 9.31
C PRO A 172 9.80 6.12 9.65
N ALA A 173 10.76 5.38 10.21
CA ALA A 173 10.56 3.97 10.52
C ALA A 173 9.46 3.80 11.57
N SER A 174 8.48 2.94 11.27
CA SER A 174 7.37 2.65 12.17
C SER A 174 7.78 1.81 13.37
N HIS A 175 8.91 1.11 13.31
CA HIS A 175 9.31 0.13 14.34
C HIS A 175 10.80 0.22 14.72
N ALA A 176 11.45 1.35 14.44
CA ALA A 176 12.83 1.61 14.82
C ALA A 176 12.98 1.75 16.35
N ASN A 177 13.07 0.58 16.99
CA ASN A 177 13.52 0.28 18.35
C ASN A 177 12.60 0.44 19.59
N VAL A 178 12.70 -0.61 20.41
CA VAL A 178 12.32 -0.87 21.82
C VAL A 178 10.86 -0.76 22.28
N ASP A 179 9.97 -0.04 21.60
CA ASP A 179 8.60 0.17 22.13
C ASP A 179 7.49 0.08 21.07
N ARG A 180 7.67 -0.75 20.02
CA ARG A 180 6.68 -0.93 18.94
C ARG A 180 5.26 -1.11 19.48
N ASP A 181 5.09 -1.98 20.48
CA ASP A 181 3.77 -2.29 21.05
C ASP A 181 3.19 -1.10 21.83
N LYS A 182 4.02 -0.20 22.37
CA LYS A 182 3.55 1.06 22.99
C LYS A 182 3.22 2.14 21.97
N LEU A 183 3.97 2.19 20.86
CA LEU A 183 3.78 3.19 19.81
C LEU A 183 2.65 2.82 18.85
N ALA A 184 2.37 1.52 18.69
CA ALA A 184 1.37 1.03 17.74
C ALA A 184 -0.05 1.54 18.04
N PRO A 185 -0.54 1.55 19.28
CA PRO A 185 -1.84 2.15 19.61
C PRO A 185 -1.97 3.63 19.23
N LEU A 186 -0.85 4.37 19.18
CA LEU A 186 -0.83 5.78 18.78
C LEU A 186 -0.81 5.98 17.26
N ASN A 187 -0.32 4.98 16.51
CA ASN A 187 -0.07 5.10 15.08
C ASN A 187 -0.98 4.25 14.19
N VAL A 188 -1.64 3.24 14.75
CA VAL A 188 -2.52 2.31 14.04
C VAL A 188 -3.93 2.50 14.56
N LYS A 189 -4.72 3.31 13.86
CA LYS A 189 -6.12 3.57 14.24
C LYS A 189 -7.01 2.43 13.76
N PRO A 190 -8.19 2.22 14.38
CA PRO A 190 -9.18 1.25 13.90
C PRO A 190 -9.57 1.51 12.44
N ARG A 191 -9.78 0.42 11.69
CA ARG A 191 -10.36 0.47 10.35
C ARG A 191 -11.76 1.09 10.43
N LYS A 192 -12.07 2.05 9.56
CA LYS A 192 -13.44 2.60 9.41
C LYS A 192 -14.42 1.47 9.09
N ALA A 193 -15.61 1.55 9.67
CA ALA A 193 -16.73 0.74 9.20
C ALA A 193 -17.00 1.09 7.72
N PRO A 194 -17.46 0.12 6.91
CA PRO A 194 -18.02 0.46 5.60
C PRO A 194 -19.12 1.50 5.82
N GLU A 195 -19.14 2.54 4.99
CA GLU A 195 -20.22 3.51 4.98
C GLU A 195 -21.53 2.73 4.78
N LYS A 196 -22.52 2.94 5.66
CA LYS A 196 -23.81 2.27 5.51
C LYS A 196 -24.46 2.86 4.26
N LEU A 197 -24.65 2.05 3.23
CA LEU A 197 -25.54 2.40 2.13
C LEU A 197 -26.96 2.48 2.69
N SER A 198 -27.44 3.69 2.99
CA SER A 198 -28.85 3.93 3.22
C SER A 198 -29.56 3.93 1.87
N VAL A 199 -30.04 2.77 1.45
CA VAL A 199 -30.95 2.67 0.33
C VAL A 199 -32.33 3.11 0.84
N ASP A 200 -32.75 4.33 0.53
CA ASP A 200 -34.13 4.75 0.74
C ASP A 200 -35.01 4.00 -0.27
N TRP A 201 -36.05 3.32 0.19
CA TRP A 201 -36.96 2.50 -0.64
C TRP A 201 -37.82 3.32 -1.62
N ASN A 202 -37.49 4.59 -1.83
CA ASN A 202 -38.09 5.50 -2.80
C ASN A 202 -37.20 5.79 -4.03
N GLY A 203 -36.07 5.10 -4.19
CA GLY A 203 -35.25 5.21 -5.40
C GLY A 203 -34.48 6.53 -5.55
N GLN A 204 -34.25 7.25 -4.45
CA GLN A 204 -33.31 8.37 -4.40
C GLN A 204 -32.14 8.01 -3.49
N GLU A 205 -30.93 8.00 -4.06
CA GLU A 205 -29.69 7.89 -3.29
C GLU A 205 -29.48 9.20 -2.51
N ASN A 206 -29.67 9.16 -1.19
CA ASN A 206 -29.32 10.26 -0.31
C ASN A 206 -28.09 9.85 0.52
N PHE A 207 -26.98 10.54 0.31
CA PHE A 207 -25.77 10.43 1.12
C PHE A 207 -25.95 11.25 2.41
N SER A 208 -26.07 10.59 3.56
CA SER A 208 -26.00 11.27 4.86
C SER A 208 -24.59 11.12 5.43
N LEU A 209 -23.85 12.23 5.48
CA LEU A 209 -22.56 12.30 6.18
C LEU A 209 -22.81 12.25 7.69
N SER A 210 -22.19 11.29 8.39
CA SER A 210 -22.08 11.27 9.86
C SER A 210 -20.65 11.53 10.31
#